data_AF-A0A8T7FVV6-F1
#
_entry.id   AF-A0A8T7FVV6-F1
#
_cell.length_a   1.000
_cell.length_b   1.000
_cell.length_c   1.000
_cell.angle_alpha   90.00
_cell.angle_beta   90.00
_cell.angle_gamma   90.00
#
_symmetry.space_group_name_H-M   'P 1'
#
loop_
_entity.id
_entity.type
_entity.pdbx_description
1 polymer ?
#
loop_
_entity_poly.entity_id
_entity_poly.type
_entity_poly.pdbx_seq_one_letter_code
_entity_poly.pdbx_strand_id
1 'polypeptide(L)'
;MERDRFENWLRNIYDTQDNEISCTECFDLVSHFVELETSDQDAAAELPQVIQHLGQCRACRDEYETLRDLVILENRGGAPSLDDLRNSIM
;
A
#
# COMPACT_ATOMS: atom_id res chain seq x y z
N MET A 1 12.69 16.55 -13.32
CA MET A 1 13.45 15.79 -12.30
C MET A 1 13.68 16.56 -11.00
N GLU A 2 14.40 17.69 -10.96
CA GLU A 2 14.58 18.43 -9.68
C GLU A 2 13.29 19.10 -9.19
N ARG A 3 12.49 19.66 -10.11
CA ARG A 3 11.21 20.28 -9.79
C ARG A 3 10.21 19.28 -9.19
N ASP A 4 10.08 18.10 -9.81
CA ASP A 4 9.13 17.06 -9.36
C ASP A 4 9.45 16.54 -7.95
N ARG A 5 10.74 16.39 -7.60
CA ARG A 5 11.14 16.00 -6.25
C ARG A 5 10.81 17.09 -5.21
N PHE A 6 11.01 18.36 -5.56
CA PHE A 6 10.69 19.47 -4.68
C PHE A 6 9.18 19.59 -4.46
N GLU A 7 8.37 19.44 -5.51
CA GLU A 7 6.91 19.45 -5.43
C GLU A 7 6.37 18.28 -4.58
N ASN A 8 6.93 17.07 -4.75
CA ASN A 8 6.59 15.92 -3.90
C ASN A 8 6.94 16.17 -2.44
N TRP A 9 8.12 16.75 -2.17
CA TRP A 9 8.54 17.06 -0.81
C TRP A 9 7.63 18.10 -0.15
N LEU A 10 7.27 19.17 -0.87
CA LEU A 10 6.31 20.17 -0.38
C LEU A 10 4.94 19.56 -0.10
N ARG A 11 4.43 18.72 -1.00
CA ARG A 11 3.16 18.03 -0.81
C ARG A 11 3.17 17.19 0.46
N ASN A 12 4.21 16.39 0.70
CA ASN A 12 4.31 15.59 1.91
C ASN A 12 4.28 16.46 3.18
N ILE A 13 4.95 17.62 3.17
CA ILE A 13 4.89 18.56 4.30
C ILE A 13 3.46 19.07 4.53
N TYR A 14 2.75 19.47 3.47
CA TYR A 14 1.38 19.98 3.59
C TYR A 14 0.35 18.91 3.97
N ASP A 15 0.63 17.66 3.61
CA ASP A 15 -0.26 16.52 3.87
C ASP A 15 -0.01 15.88 5.26
N THR A 16 0.91 16.43 6.06
CA THR A 16 1.10 16.02 7.46
C THR A 16 -0.14 16.29 8.31
N GLN A 17 -0.40 15.41 9.28
CA GLN A 17 -1.52 15.53 10.21
C GLN A 17 -1.03 15.41 11.64
N ASP A 18 -1.72 16.05 12.59
CA ASP A 18 -1.37 16.01 14.01
C ASP A 18 -1.38 14.59 14.59
N ASN A 19 -2.24 13.72 14.03
CA ASN A 19 -2.35 12.33 14.44
C ASN A 19 -2.28 11.42 13.22
N GLU A 20 -1.16 10.73 13.09
CA GLU A 20 -0.87 9.74 12.06
C GLU A 20 -0.60 8.39 12.75
N ILE A 21 -1.09 7.31 12.15
CA ILE A 21 -0.83 5.95 12.65
C ILE A 21 0.64 5.59 12.48
N SER A 22 1.15 4.75 13.36
CA SER A 22 2.49 4.18 13.21
C SER A 22 2.57 3.21 12.03
N CYS A 23 3.78 2.94 11.55
CA CYS A 23 4.01 1.90 10.53
C CYS A 23 3.47 0.53 10.99
N THR A 24 3.58 0.21 12.28
CA THR A 24 3.06 -1.06 12.83
C THR A 24 1.54 -1.13 12.73
N GLU A 25 0.83 -0.08 13.14
CA GLU A 25 -0.63 -0.02 12.98
C GLU A 25 -1.04 -0.04 11.51
N CYS A 26 -0.26 0.57 10.62
CA CYS A 26 -0.50 0.48 9.19
C CYS A 26 -0.36 -0.97 8.69
N PHE A 27 0.65 -1.71 9.12
CA PHE A 27 0.82 -3.11 8.72
C PHE A 27 -0.29 -4.02 9.24
N ASP A 28 -0.86 -3.73 10.41
CA ASP A 28 -2.01 -4.48 10.93
C ASP A 28 -3.29 -4.23 10.11
N LEU A 29 -3.39 -3.08 9.44
CA LEU A 29 -4.58 -2.65 8.68
C LEU A 29 -4.45 -2.82 7.15
N VAL A 30 -3.23 -2.92 6.62
CA VAL A 30 -2.99 -2.86 5.16
C VAL A 30 -3.61 -4.03 4.40
N SER A 31 -3.68 -5.22 5.01
CA SER A 31 -4.37 -6.37 4.41
C SER A 31 -5.86 -6.09 4.22
N HIS A 32 -6.52 -5.59 5.26
CA HIS A 32 -7.93 -5.21 5.19
C HIS A 32 -8.16 -4.08 4.19
N PHE A 33 -7.26 -3.08 4.14
CA PHE A 33 -7.33 -2.01 3.13
C PHE A 33 -7.32 -2.56 1.70
N VAL A 34 -6.41 -3.49 1.40
CA VAL A 34 -6.33 -4.13 0.08
C VAL A 34 -7.57 -4.98 -0.23
N GLU A 35 -8.12 -5.69 0.75
CA GLU A 35 -9.37 -6.45 0.59
C GLU A 35 -10.55 -5.54 0.22
N LEU A 36 -10.71 -4.41 0.92
CA LEU A 36 -11.73 -3.41 0.62
C LEU A 36 -11.57 -2.88 -0.81
N GLU A 37 -10.35 -2.46 -1.18
CA GLU A 37 -10.05 -1.90 -2.50
C GLU A 37 -10.30 -2.91 -3.63
N THR A 38 -9.87 -4.16 -3.44
CA THR A 38 -10.04 -5.23 -4.46
C THR A 38 -11.46 -5.78 -4.52
N SER A 39 -12.32 -5.44 -3.54
CA SER A 39 -13.75 -5.75 -3.52
C SER A 39 -14.64 -4.62 -4.05
N ASP A 40 -14.06 -3.64 -4.75
CA ASP A 40 -14.74 -2.43 -5.24
C ASP A 40 -15.42 -1.59 -4.13
N GLN A 41 -14.90 -1.66 -2.90
CA GLN A 41 -15.34 -0.82 -1.78
C GLN A 41 -14.44 0.41 -1.64
N ASP A 42 -14.97 1.48 -1.05
CA ASP A 42 -14.20 2.72 -0.82
C ASP A 42 -13.28 2.58 0.40
N ALA A 43 -12.15 1.87 0.19
CA ALA A 43 -11.14 1.65 1.23
C ALA A 43 -10.61 2.96 1.83
N ALA A 44 -10.53 4.03 1.04
CA ALA A 44 -10.05 5.33 1.49
C ALA A 44 -11.06 6.02 2.43
N ALA A 45 -12.37 5.80 2.22
CA ALA A 45 -13.40 6.29 3.12
C ALA A 45 -13.49 5.47 4.42
N GLU A 46 -13.30 4.14 4.34
CA GLU A 46 -13.38 3.23 5.51
C GLU A 46 -12.13 3.30 6.39
N LEU A 47 -10.94 3.42 5.78
CA LEU A 47 -9.65 3.47 6.46
C LEU A 47 -8.83 4.71 6.04
N PRO A 48 -9.34 5.94 6.30
CA PRO A 48 -8.69 7.18 5.90
C PRO A 48 -7.29 7.36 6.49
N GLN A 49 -7.03 6.79 7.66
CA GLN A 49 -5.74 6.79 8.33
C GLN A 49 -4.67 5.98 7.58
N VAL A 50 -5.07 4.90 6.89
CA VAL A 50 -4.13 4.07 6.12
C VAL A 50 -3.69 4.83 4.88
N ILE A 51 -4.64 5.37 4.09
CA ILE A 51 -4.30 6.13 2.89
C ILE A 51 -3.48 7.39 3.19
N GLN A 52 -3.73 8.05 4.33
CA GLN A 52 -2.88 9.14 4.80
C GLN A 52 -1.44 8.64 5.02
N HIS A 53 -1.25 7.54 5.74
CA HIS A 53 0.09 7.07 6.12
C HIS A 53 0.86 6.60 4.88
N LEU A 54 0.20 5.92 3.95
CA LEU A 54 0.78 5.55 2.65
C LEU A 54 1.20 6.79 1.83
N GLY A 55 0.55 7.93 2.06
CA GLY A 55 0.94 9.26 1.58
C GLY A 55 2.33 9.70 2.06
N GLN A 56 2.63 9.43 3.32
CA GLN A 56 3.82 9.94 4.02
C GLN A 56 4.99 8.95 4.04
N CYS A 57 4.70 7.66 4.18
CA CYS A 57 5.68 6.61 4.39
C CYS A 57 5.88 5.78 3.12
N ARG A 58 7.00 6.02 2.41
CA ARG A 58 7.35 5.26 1.20
C ARG A 58 7.45 3.76 1.45
N ALA A 59 8.02 3.33 2.59
CA ALA A 59 8.16 1.91 2.88
C ALA A 59 6.79 1.22 3.02
N CYS A 60 5.84 1.83 3.73
CA CYS A 60 4.49 1.28 3.85
C CYS A 60 3.75 1.30 2.51
N ARG A 61 3.98 2.32 1.66
CA ARG A 61 3.47 2.35 0.29
C ARG A 61 3.99 1.20 -0.56
N ASP A 62 5.30 0.94 -0.55
CA ASP A 62 5.92 -0.13 -1.33
C ASP A 62 5.35 -1.51 -0.92
N GLU A 63 5.14 -1.74 0.39
CA GLU A 63 4.52 -2.96 0.92
C GLU A 63 3.04 -3.10 0.52
N TYR A 64 2.26 -2.02 0.64
CA TYR A 64 0.87 -1.97 0.18
C TYR A 64 0.75 -2.29 -1.32
N GLU A 65 1.56 -1.64 -2.16
CA GLU A 65 1.52 -1.86 -3.61
C GLU A 65 1.87 -3.31 -3.96
N THR A 66 2.87 -3.88 -3.30
CA THR A 66 3.25 -5.29 -3.45
C THR A 66 2.11 -6.23 -3.09
N LEU A 67 1.46 -6.01 -1.93
CA LEU A 67 0.34 -6.82 -1.48
C LEU A 67 -0.86 -6.70 -2.41
N ARG A 68 -1.24 -5.48 -2.79
CA ARG A 68 -2.35 -5.22 -3.71
C ARG A 68 -2.13 -5.91 -5.06
N ASP A 69 -0.94 -5.77 -5.63
CA ASP A 69 -0.62 -6.34 -6.93
C ASP A 69 -0.65 -7.89 -6.88
N LEU A 70 -0.23 -8.48 -5.77
CA LEU A 70 -0.35 -9.93 -5.53
C LEU A 70 -1.81 -10.37 -5.46
N VAL A 71 -2.66 -9.69 -4.67
CA VAL A 71 -4.08 -10.02 -4.55
C VAL A 71 -4.81 -9.87 -5.89
N ILE A 72 -4.48 -8.84 -6.68
CA ILE A 72 -5.01 -8.67 -8.04
C ILE A 72 -4.61 -9.86 -8.93
N LEU A 73 -3.37 -10.33 -8.82
CA LEU A 73 -2.88 -11.48 -9.56
C LEU A 73 -3.61 -12.78 -9.15
N GLU A 74 -3.81 -12.98 -7.84
CA GLU A 74 -4.58 -14.10 -7.28
C GLU A 74 -6.03 -14.10 -7.77
N ASN A 75 -6.70 -12.96 -7.72
CA ASN A 75 -8.09 -12.79 -8.19
C ASN A 75 -8.24 -13.07 -9.69
N ARG A 76 -7.18 -12.90 -10.49
CA ARG A 76 -7.14 -13.24 -11.91
C ARG A 76 -6.73 -14.69 -12.18
N GLY A 77 -6.47 -15.48 -11.13
CA GLY A 77 -6.00 -16.87 -11.23
C GLY A 77 -4.55 -17.01 -11.72
N GLY A 78 -3.77 -15.93 -11.68
CA GLY A 78 -2.40 -15.88 -12.21
C GLY A 78 -1.31 -16.02 -11.14
N ALA A 79 -1.67 -16.22 -9.88
CA ALA A 79 -0.68 -16.27 -8.81
C ALA A 79 0.12 -17.59 -8.87
N PRO A 80 1.46 -17.52 -8.81
CA PRO A 80 2.29 -18.71 -8.79
C PRO A 80 2.02 -19.52 -7.52
N SER A 81 2.02 -20.84 -7.64
CA SER A 81 1.97 -21.70 -6.46
C SER A 81 3.26 -21.56 -5.63
N LEU A 82 3.19 -21.97 -4.37
CA LEU A 82 4.39 -22.05 -3.51
C LEU A 82 5.49 -22.92 -4.14
N ASP A 83 5.10 -23.97 -4.87
CA ASP A 83 6.04 -24.82 -5.59
C ASP A 83 6.69 -24.06 -6.78
N ASP A 84 5.95 -23.22 -7.50
CA ASP A 84 6.48 -22.40 -8.60
C ASP A 84 7.51 -21.37 -8.10
N LEU A 85 7.22 -20.72 -6.97
CA LEU A 85 8.14 -19.78 -6.33
C LEU A 85 9.40 -20.48 -5.84
N ARG A 86 9.26 -21.64 -5.19
CA ARG A 86 10.38 -22.44 -4.70
C ARG A 86 11.31 -22.88 -5.83
N ASN A 87 10.75 -23.23 -6.99
CA ASN A 87 11.52 -23.63 -8.17
C ASN A 87 12.21 -22.45 -8.88
N SER A 88 11.80 -21.20 -8.61
CA SER A 88 12.40 -20.00 -9.22
C SER A 88 13.63 -19.47 -8.47
N ILE A 89 13.92 -20.01 -7.28
CA ILE A 89 15.06 -19.61 -6.42
C ILE A 89 16.21 -20.64 -6.50
N MET A 90 15.98 -21.79 -7.16
CA MET A 90 16.96 -22.85 -7.40
C MET A 90 17.55 -22.75 -8.80
#